data_AF-E5A2J3-F1
#
_entry.id   AF-E5A2J3-F1
#
_cell.length_a   1.000
_cell.length_b   1.000
_cell.length_c   1.000
_cell.angle_alpha   90.00
_cell.angle_beta   90.00
_cell.angle_gamma   90.00
#
_symmetry.space_group_name_H-M   'P 1'
#
loop_
_entity.id
_entity.type
_entity.pdbx_description
1 polymer ?
#
loop_
_entity_poly.entity_id
_entity_poly.type
_entity_poly.pdbx_seq_one_letter_code
_entity_poly.pdbx_strand_id
1 'polypeptide(L)'
;MISCSYDELMLIPGNFSVPQGASTPPKIPKSALRIARIYVSQRTTMYNGRLNWNIPKHLARFSFSAPPTLAGQPPPASLRVQVFPPTSKDGDGAAPFFECTLRPWRWIPALPVNTKWVPMSLMQVQPPIPEPARRMEAVKEELDAEMDAYDVDKGEEALCVGTDRWAAYTIDAKVPRARGCWVSMGTAEGDEDESARQRYWPRGLQPWSFGAWCEEAVLDISESIEWKL
;
A
#
# COMPACT_ATOMS: atom_id res chain seq x y z
N MET A 1 -2.30 7.75 -21.93
CA MET A 1 -2.44 8.16 -20.52
C MET A 1 -1.07 8.00 -19.88
N ILE A 2 -0.40 9.10 -19.55
CA ILE A 2 0.91 9.05 -18.89
C ILE A 2 0.65 8.57 -17.46
N SER A 3 0.88 7.28 -17.19
CA SER A 3 0.87 6.75 -15.84
C SER A 3 2.10 7.31 -15.14
N CYS A 4 1.94 8.36 -14.33
CA CYS A 4 2.99 8.81 -13.43
C CYS A 4 3.32 7.65 -12.48
N SER A 5 4.59 7.23 -12.45
CA SER A 5 5.05 6.14 -11.58
C SER A 5 5.02 6.57 -10.12
N TYR A 6 4.61 5.67 -9.23
CA TYR A 6 4.70 5.85 -7.78
C TYR A 6 5.05 4.52 -7.12
N ASP A 7 5.45 4.60 -5.86
CA ASP A 7 5.83 3.46 -5.03
C ASP A 7 4.73 3.20 -4.00
N GLU A 8 4.51 1.92 -3.69
CA GLU A 8 3.46 1.51 -2.76
C GLU A 8 3.90 0.36 -1.86
N LEU A 9 3.55 0.47 -0.57
CA LEU A 9 3.61 -0.63 0.39
C LEU A 9 2.22 -0.87 0.97
N MET A 10 1.65 -2.04 0.67
CA MET A 10 0.29 -2.41 1.06
C MET A 10 0.30 -3.51 2.12
N LEU A 11 -0.50 -3.33 3.17
CA LEU A 11 -0.65 -4.30 4.27
C LEU A 11 -2.04 -4.93 4.25
N ILE A 12 -2.09 -6.21 3.89
CA ILE A 12 -3.32 -7.03 3.89
C ILE A 12 -3.16 -8.16 4.91
N PRO A 13 -3.56 -7.95 6.18
CA PRO A 13 -3.39 -8.97 7.22
C PRO A 13 -4.27 -10.23 7.02
N GLY A 14 -5.27 -10.17 6.14
CA GLY A 14 -6.15 -11.30 5.82
C GLY A 14 -7.62 -10.92 5.88
N ASN A 15 -8.46 -11.90 6.23
CA ASN A 15 -9.90 -11.74 6.23
C ASN A 15 -10.43 -11.16 7.55
N PHE A 16 -11.41 -10.25 7.45
CA PHE A 16 -12.11 -9.64 8.57
C PHE A 16 -13.60 -9.88 8.45
N SER A 17 -14.29 -9.95 9.58
CA SER A 17 -15.75 -9.95 9.62
C SER A 17 -16.31 -8.68 8.96
N VAL A 18 -17.32 -8.88 8.12
CA VAL A 18 -18.08 -7.83 7.45
C VAL A 18 -19.48 -7.78 8.08
N PRO A 19 -19.87 -6.67 8.73
CA PRO A 19 -21.21 -6.54 9.30
C PRO A 19 -22.28 -6.74 8.22
N GLN A 20 -23.36 -7.40 8.59
CA GLN A 20 -24.48 -7.71 7.70
C GLN A 20 -25.73 -6.96 8.19
N GLY A 21 -26.40 -6.26 7.28
CA GLY A 21 -27.62 -5.52 7.53
C GLY A 21 -28.59 -5.60 6.35
N ALA A 22 -29.78 -5.03 6.50
CA ALA A 22 -30.82 -5.07 5.46
C ALA A 22 -30.39 -4.38 4.14
N SER A 23 -29.48 -3.40 4.24
CA SER A 23 -28.89 -2.65 3.14
C SER A 23 -27.61 -3.26 2.58
N THR A 24 -27.09 -4.34 3.18
CA THR A 24 -25.89 -5.02 2.67
C THR A 24 -26.21 -5.70 1.34
N PRO A 25 -25.43 -5.45 0.27
CA PRO A 25 -25.69 -6.09 -1.02
C PRO A 25 -25.60 -7.62 -0.94
N PRO A 26 -26.48 -8.39 -1.61
CA PRO A 26 -26.57 -9.85 -1.45
C PRO A 26 -25.29 -10.64 -1.74
N LYS A 27 -24.34 -10.07 -2.49
CA LYS A 27 -23.08 -10.73 -2.89
C LYS A 27 -21.90 -10.43 -1.97
N ILE A 28 -22.09 -9.63 -0.92
CA ILE A 28 -21.02 -9.34 0.03
C ILE A 28 -20.88 -10.51 1.02
N PRO A 29 -19.70 -11.13 1.13
CA PRO A 29 -19.49 -12.21 2.06
C PRO A 29 -19.44 -11.71 3.51
N LYS A 30 -19.74 -12.59 4.47
CA LYS A 30 -19.61 -12.29 5.91
C LYS A 30 -18.17 -12.07 6.38
N SER A 31 -17.20 -12.44 5.53
CA SER A 31 -15.77 -12.30 5.77
C SER A 31 -15.05 -12.06 4.45
N ALA A 32 -14.19 -11.04 4.38
CA ALA A 32 -13.47 -10.63 3.18
C ALA A 32 -12.09 -10.09 3.54
N LEU A 33 -11.18 -10.01 2.57
CA LEU A 33 -9.87 -9.38 2.77
C LEU A 33 -10.07 -7.91 3.15
N ARG A 34 -9.14 -7.39 3.96
CA ARG A 34 -9.10 -5.97 4.31
C ARG A 34 -7.68 -5.45 4.20
N ILE A 35 -7.52 -4.35 3.49
CA ILE A 35 -6.28 -3.57 3.51
C ILE A 35 -6.30 -2.72 4.78
N ALA A 36 -5.40 -3.01 5.71
CA ALA A 36 -5.31 -2.29 6.98
C ALA A 36 -4.57 -0.95 6.83
N ARG A 37 -3.63 -0.87 5.89
CA ARG A 37 -2.85 0.34 5.60
C ARG A 37 -2.18 0.24 4.24
N ILE A 38 -2.04 1.38 3.57
CA ILE A 38 -1.12 1.52 2.44
C ILE A 38 -0.26 2.78 2.64
N TYR A 39 1.01 2.68 2.28
CA TYR A 39 1.91 3.81 2.10
C TYR A 39 2.15 4.06 0.63
N VAL A 40 2.12 5.32 0.19
CA VAL A 40 2.39 5.72 -1.20
C VAL A 40 3.32 6.92 -1.28
N SER A 41 4.11 7.01 -2.35
CA SER A 41 4.99 8.16 -2.60
C SER A 41 4.32 9.33 -3.34
N GLN A 42 3.00 9.27 -3.58
CA GLN A 42 2.30 10.28 -4.40
C GLN A 42 0.97 10.73 -3.78
N ARG A 43 0.77 12.05 -3.73
CA ARG A 43 -0.38 12.73 -3.12
C ARG A 43 -1.72 12.34 -3.75
N THR A 44 -1.81 12.38 -5.08
CA THR A 44 -3.04 12.09 -5.83
C THR A 44 -3.51 10.65 -5.62
N THR A 45 -2.58 9.70 -5.62
CA THR A 45 -2.86 8.29 -5.36
C THR A 45 -3.38 8.07 -3.94
N MET A 46 -2.83 8.78 -2.95
CA MET A 46 -3.35 8.74 -1.58
C MET A 46 -4.81 9.20 -1.53
N TYR A 47 -5.10 10.40 -2.05
CA TYR A 47 -6.44 10.99 -2.01
C TYR A 47 -7.48 10.12 -2.74
N ASN A 48 -7.20 9.73 -3.99
CA ASN A 48 -8.12 8.93 -4.81
C ASN A 48 -8.39 7.54 -4.22
N GLY A 49 -7.35 6.90 -3.66
CA GLY A 49 -7.48 5.61 -3.00
C GLY A 49 -8.44 5.62 -1.81
N ARG A 50 -8.39 6.70 -1.02
CA ARG A 50 -9.27 6.93 0.11
C ARG A 50 -10.70 7.20 -0.35
N LEU A 51 -10.87 8.12 -1.31
CA LEU A 51 -12.18 8.56 -1.78
C LEU A 51 -12.99 7.44 -2.43
N ASN A 52 -12.38 6.67 -3.34
CA ASN A 52 -13.12 5.72 -4.19
C ASN A 52 -13.28 4.33 -3.56
N TRP A 53 -12.37 3.92 -2.66
CA TRP A 53 -12.31 2.54 -2.15
C TRP A 53 -12.18 2.44 -0.63
N ASN A 54 -12.27 3.55 0.11
CA ASN A 54 -12.05 3.62 1.57
C ASN A 54 -10.70 3.04 2.02
N ILE A 55 -9.67 3.07 1.18
CA ILE A 55 -8.37 2.50 1.55
C ILE A 55 -7.65 3.50 2.47
N PRO A 56 -7.20 3.12 3.67
CA PRO A 56 -6.44 4.01 4.55
C PRO A 56 -5.00 4.20 4.04
N LYS A 57 -4.86 5.00 2.97
CA LYS A 57 -3.58 5.41 2.39
C LYS A 57 -2.96 6.55 3.20
N HIS A 58 -1.62 6.53 3.28
CA HIS A 58 -0.74 7.52 3.91
C HIS A 58 0.44 7.84 3.00
N LEU A 59 1.02 9.03 3.14
CA LEU A 59 2.25 9.36 2.41
C LEU A 59 3.46 8.70 3.09
N ALA A 60 4.43 8.31 2.29
CA ALA A 60 5.72 7.86 2.79
C ALA A 60 6.80 8.09 1.73
N ARG A 61 8.05 8.21 2.21
CA ARG A 61 9.22 8.23 1.32
C ARG A 61 9.74 6.81 1.13
N PHE A 62 10.07 6.47 -0.10
CA PHE A 62 10.59 5.16 -0.48
C PHE A 62 12.04 5.29 -0.94
N SER A 63 12.85 4.28 -0.64
CA SER A 63 14.19 4.15 -1.17
C SER A 63 14.45 2.71 -1.60
N PHE A 64 15.07 2.58 -2.77
CA PHE A 64 15.41 1.32 -3.41
C PHE A 64 16.90 1.31 -3.72
N SER A 65 17.60 0.23 -3.38
CA SER A 65 19.04 0.12 -3.65
C SER A 65 19.39 -0.09 -5.13
N ALA A 66 18.39 -0.23 -6.00
CA ALA A 66 18.56 -0.40 -7.43
C ALA A 66 17.36 0.23 -8.17
N PRO A 67 17.55 0.72 -9.41
CA PRO A 67 16.46 1.27 -10.21
C PRO A 67 15.47 0.17 -10.63
N PRO A 68 14.26 0.57 -11.11
CA PRO A 68 13.30 -0.37 -11.68
C PRO A 68 13.93 -1.25 -12.76
N THR A 69 13.60 -2.54 -12.73
CA THR A 69 14.06 -3.49 -13.75
C THR A 69 13.32 -3.20 -15.06
N LEU A 70 14.06 -2.89 -16.13
CA LEU A 70 13.48 -2.67 -17.45
C LEU A 70 12.87 -3.96 -18.01
N ALA A 71 11.86 -3.82 -18.85
CA ALA A 71 11.22 -4.93 -19.55
C ALA A 71 12.26 -5.84 -20.22
N GLY A 72 12.14 -7.16 -19.98
CA GLY A 72 13.07 -8.16 -20.52
C GLY A 72 14.43 -8.28 -19.82
N GLN A 73 14.79 -7.38 -18.92
CA GLN A 73 16.03 -7.50 -18.13
C GLN A 73 15.87 -8.47 -16.95
N PRO A 74 16.96 -9.06 -16.44
CA PRO A 74 16.93 -9.81 -15.19
C PRO A 74 16.82 -8.85 -13.99
N PRO A 75 16.12 -9.24 -12.92
CA PRO A 75 16.10 -8.44 -11.69
C PRO A 75 17.50 -8.38 -11.05
N PRO A 76 17.77 -7.38 -10.20
CA PRO A 76 19.02 -7.29 -9.45
C PRO A 76 19.22 -8.53 -8.56
N ALA A 77 20.48 -8.83 -8.22
CA ALA A 77 20.82 -9.95 -7.33
C ALA A 77 20.22 -9.80 -5.92
N SER A 78 20.07 -8.55 -5.49
CA SER A 78 19.53 -8.15 -4.20
C SER A 78 18.90 -6.77 -4.37
N LEU A 79 17.77 -6.54 -3.71
CA LEU A 79 17.11 -5.24 -3.65
C LEU A 79 16.79 -4.92 -2.20
N ARG A 80 17.40 -3.88 -1.65
CA ARG A 80 17.00 -3.31 -0.36
C ARG A 80 15.88 -2.31 -0.61
N VAL A 81 14.79 -2.46 0.12
CA VAL A 81 13.62 -1.59 0.09
C VAL A 81 13.47 -0.98 1.48
N GLN A 82 13.37 0.34 1.54
CA GLN A 82 13.18 1.09 2.77
C GLN A 82 12.00 2.04 2.62
N VAL A 83 11.18 2.15 3.66
CA VAL A 83 10.05 3.08 3.73
C VAL A 83 10.17 3.89 5.01
N PHE A 84 10.12 5.21 4.83
CA PHE A 84 10.38 6.20 5.85
C PHE A 84 9.13 7.06 6.09
N PRO A 85 9.02 7.69 7.28
CA PRO A 85 7.93 8.62 7.56
C PRO A 85 7.83 9.74 6.51
N PRO A 86 6.63 10.27 6.26
CA PRO A 86 6.38 11.31 5.25
C PRO A 86 7.29 12.53 5.41
N THR A 87 7.55 12.96 6.65
CA THR A 87 8.37 14.14 6.98
C THR A 87 9.87 13.96 6.80
N SER A 88 10.34 12.76 6.42
CA SER A 88 11.77 12.45 6.32
C SER A 88 12.38 12.93 5.00
N LYS A 89 13.66 13.28 5.04
CA LYS A 89 14.46 13.75 3.90
C LYS A 89 15.76 12.97 3.79
N ASP A 90 16.30 12.87 2.59
CA ASP A 90 17.60 12.20 2.42
C ASP A 90 18.69 12.93 3.21
N GLY A 91 19.37 12.20 4.09
CA GLY A 91 20.44 12.73 4.94
C GLY A 91 20.00 13.38 6.26
N ASP A 92 18.70 13.36 6.60
CA ASP A 92 18.20 13.90 7.87
C ASP A 92 18.40 12.97 9.08
N GLY A 93 18.91 11.75 8.84
CA GLY A 93 19.14 10.73 9.87
C GLY A 93 17.89 9.96 10.29
N ALA A 94 16.73 10.18 9.67
CA ALA A 94 15.50 9.46 10.00
C ALA A 94 15.61 7.98 9.61
N ALA A 95 15.30 7.10 10.55
CA ALA A 95 15.27 5.66 10.30
C ALA A 95 14.01 5.23 9.52
N PRO A 96 14.12 4.17 8.69
CA PRO A 96 12.96 3.60 8.03
C PRO A 96 12.10 2.84 9.05
N PHE A 97 10.78 3.02 9.00
CA PHE A 97 9.86 2.22 9.81
C PHE A 97 9.65 0.82 9.21
N PHE A 98 9.94 0.65 7.92
CA PHE A 98 9.94 -0.63 7.24
C PHE A 98 11.19 -0.78 6.40
N GLU A 99 11.84 -1.91 6.53
CA GLU A 99 12.99 -2.27 5.71
C GLU A 99 12.96 -3.76 5.40
N CYS A 100 13.26 -4.12 4.16
CA CYS A 100 13.57 -5.50 3.81
C CYS A 100 14.61 -5.58 2.69
N THR A 101 15.27 -6.73 2.61
CA THR A 101 16.12 -7.12 1.48
C THR A 101 15.48 -8.29 0.76
N LEU A 102 15.27 -8.12 -0.54
CA LEU A 102 14.69 -9.11 -1.45
C LEU A 102 15.79 -9.74 -2.30
N ARG A 103 15.82 -11.07 -2.38
CA ARG A 103 16.76 -11.81 -3.23
C ARG A 103 16.01 -12.81 -4.11
N PRO A 104 15.87 -12.56 -5.43
CA PRO A 104 15.10 -13.45 -6.31
C PRO A 104 15.77 -14.82 -6.42
N TRP A 105 14.95 -15.88 -6.47
CA TRP A 105 15.43 -17.23 -6.75
C TRP A 105 15.94 -17.29 -8.18
N ARG A 106 17.20 -17.73 -8.33
CA ARG A 106 17.85 -17.84 -9.65
C ARG A 106 17.68 -19.22 -10.31
N TRP A 107 17.26 -20.20 -9.53
CA TRP A 107 17.20 -21.62 -9.91
C TRP A 107 15.79 -22.04 -10.38
N ILE A 108 14.77 -21.21 -10.14
CA ILE A 108 13.39 -21.44 -10.60
C ILE A 108 13.06 -20.38 -11.65
N PRO A 109 12.56 -20.76 -12.85
CA PRO A 109 12.16 -19.80 -13.87
C PRO A 109 10.98 -18.95 -13.39
N ALA A 110 10.81 -17.75 -13.97
CA ALA A 110 9.61 -16.98 -13.74
C ALA A 110 8.39 -17.70 -14.33
N LEU A 111 7.27 -17.65 -13.63
CA LEU A 111 6.00 -18.22 -14.07
C LEU A 111 4.97 -17.11 -14.26
N PRO A 112 4.11 -17.20 -15.29
CA PRO A 112 2.97 -16.31 -15.40
C PRO A 112 1.93 -16.64 -14.31
N VAL A 113 1.42 -15.61 -13.65
CA VAL A 113 0.36 -15.71 -12.64
C VAL A 113 -0.80 -14.83 -13.05
N ASN A 114 -2.02 -15.36 -12.97
CA ASN A 114 -3.23 -14.58 -13.17
C ASN A 114 -4.25 -14.97 -12.10
N THR A 115 -4.54 -14.04 -11.21
CA THR A 115 -5.40 -14.30 -10.04
C THR A 115 -6.87 -14.50 -10.40
N LYS A 116 -7.32 -14.07 -11.58
CA LYS A 116 -8.70 -14.34 -12.06
C LYS A 116 -8.99 -15.84 -12.21
N TRP A 117 -7.95 -16.66 -12.33
CA TRP A 117 -8.06 -18.13 -12.43
C TRP A 117 -7.83 -18.85 -11.10
N VAL A 118 -7.47 -18.13 -10.04
CA VAL A 118 -7.27 -18.71 -8.72
C VAL A 118 -8.64 -18.89 -8.06
N PRO A 119 -9.00 -20.09 -7.57
CA PRO A 119 -10.31 -20.36 -6.96
C PRO A 119 -10.41 -19.79 -5.53
N MET A 120 -9.94 -18.56 -5.31
CA MET A 120 -10.01 -17.83 -4.05
C MET A 120 -10.59 -16.44 -4.31
N SER A 121 -11.53 -16.00 -3.46
CA SER A 121 -12.05 -14.63 -3.56
C SER A 121 -10.98 -13.65 -3.09
N LEU A 122 -10.57 -12.75 -3.98
CA LEU A 122 -9.72 -11.60 -3.66
C LEU A 122 -10.54 -10.33 -3.40
N MET A 123 -11.84 -10.49 -3.08
CA MET A 123 -12.69 -9.38 -2.71
C MET A 123 -12.17 -8.72 -1.43
N GLN A 124 -11.99 -7.41 -1.52
CA GLN A 124 -11.67 -6.52 -0.43
C GLN A 124 -12.97 -5.87 0.06
N VAL A 125 -13.13 -5.76 1.37
CA VAL A 125 -14.22 -4.99 1.98
C VAL A 125 -13.67 -4.04 3.02
N GLN A 126 -13.90 -2.75 2.77
CA GLN A 126 -13.37 -1.66 3.57
C GLN A 126 -14.47 -0.94 4.35
N PRO A 127 -14.29 -0.70 5.65
CA PRO A 127 -15.17 0.15 6.42
C PRO A 127 -15.05 1.61 5.95
N PRO A 128 -16.02 2.48 6.30
CA PRO A 128 -15.84 3.91 6.17
C PRO A 128 -14.60 4.38 6.93
N ILE A 129 -13.92 5.39 6.39
CA ILE A 129 -12.73 5.99 7.01
C ILE A 129 -13.08 7.32 7.66
N PRO A 130 -12.66 7.58 8.92
CA PRO A 130 -12.96 8.85 9.57
C PRO A 130 -12.21 10.01 8.92
N GLU A 131 -12.86 11.17 8.85
CA GLU A 131 -12.24 12.42 8.46
C GLU A 131 -11.51 13.05 9.66
N PRO A 132 -10.25 13.51 9.53
CA PRO A 132 -9.58 14.28 10.56
C PRO A 132 -10.26 15.63 10.82
N ALA A 133 -10.32 16.04 12.09
CA ALA A 133 -11.03 17.25 12.50
C ALA A 133 -10.48 18.54 11.86
N ARG A 134 -9.16 18.62 11.60
CA ARG A 134 -8.53 19.81 11.01
C ARG A 134 -8.30 19.69 9.51
N ARG A 135 -8.85 18.68 8.84
CA ARG A 135 -8.69 18.50 7.38
C ARG A 135 -9.04 19.77 6.61
N MET A 136 -10.17 20.42 6.92
CA MET A 136 -10.60 21.62 6.20
C MET A 136 -9.70 22.83 6.43
N GLU A 137 -9.03 22.90 7.58
CA GLU A 137 -8.01 23.91 7.87
C GLU A 137 -6.75 23.61 7.05
N ALA A 138 -6.28 22.37 7.07
CA ALA A 138 -5.14 21.91 6.27
C ALA A 138 -5.36 22.12 4.76
N VAL A 139 -6.57 21.85 4.25
CA VAL A 139 -6.92 22.12 2.83
C VAL A 139 -6.81 23.61 2.52
N LYS A 140 -7.26 24.50 3.41
CA LYS A 140 -7.15 25.95 3.19
C LYS A 140 -5.69 26.41 3.17
N GLU A 141 -4.86 25.87 4.06
CA GLU A 141 -3.43 26.17 4.09
C GLU A 141 -2.72 25.70 2.80
N GLU A 142 -3.18 24.60 2.20
CA GLU A 142 -2.62 24.09 0.94
C GLU A 142 -3.13 24.77 -0.32
N LEU A 143 -4.35 25.31 -0.32
CA LEU A 143 -4.92 25.94 -1.53
C LEU A 143 -4.10 27.14 -2.03
N ASP A 144 -3.37 27.78 -1.13
CA ASP A 144 -2.49 28.91 -1.44
C ASP A 144 -1.03 28.48 -1.69
N ALA A 145 -0.72 27.18 -1.58
CA ALA A 145 0.62 26.62 -1.74
C ALA A 145 0.75 25.88 -3.08
N GLU A 146 1.85 26.12 -3.78
CA GLU A 146 2.25 25.26 -4.90
C GLU A 146 2.83 23.95 -4.33
N MET A 147 2.18 22.82 -4.63
CA MET A 147 2.58 21.51 -4.13
C MET A 147 2.90 20.57 -5.29
N ASP A 148 4.08 19.94 -5.24
CA ASP A 148 4.44 18.88 -6.17
C ASP A 148 3.68 17.58 -5.83
N ALA A 149 3.40 16.76 -6.85
CA ALA A 149 2.68 15.50 -6.67
C ALA A 149 3.42 14.49 -5.77
N TYR A 150 4.73 14.65 -5.61
CA TYR A 150 5.64 13.83 -4.79
C TYR A 150 6.09 14.53 -3.51
N ASP A 151 5.52 15.70 -3.17
CA ASP A 151 5.73 16.35 -1.88
C ASP A 151 5.04 15.55 -0.76
N VAL A 152 5.78 14.62 -0.18
CA VAL A 152 5.34 13.75 0.91
C VAL A 152 5.59 14.36 2.30
N ASP A 153 6.35 15.45 2.41
CA ASP A 153 6.81 16.00 3.70
C ASP A 153 5.81 16.91 4.41
N LYS A 154 4.75 17.34 3.72
CA LYS A 154 3.74 18.26 4.25
C LYS A 154 2.35 17.85 3.83
N GLY A 155 1.35 18.24 4.62
CA GLY A 155 0.00 18.30 4.08
C GLY A 155 -0.75 16.97 3.94
N GLU A 156 -0.28 15.90 4.57
CA GLU A 156 -0.99 14.61 4.52
C GLU A 156 -2.44 14.75 5.04
N GLU A 157 -2.67 15.59 6.05
CA GLU A 157 -4.00 15.76 6.66
C GLU A 157 -5.02 16.33 5.65
N ALA A 158 -4.61 17.23 4.76
CA ALA A 158 -5.46 17.75 3.69
C ALA A 158 -5.85 16.68 2.66
N LEU A 159 -5.11 15.57 2.58
CA LEU A 159 -5.40 14.43 1.70
C LEU A 159 -6.23 13.35 2.40
N CYS A 160 -6.33 13.37 3.73
CA CYS A 160 -7.05 12.38 4.53
C CYS A 160 -8.58 12.52 4.44
N VAL A 161 -9.17 12.32 3.27
CA VAL A 161 -10.62 12.41 3.09
C VAL A 161 -11.31 11.29 3.88
N GLY A 162 -12.43 11.63 4.52
CA GLY A 162 -13.29 10.65 5.18
C GLY A 162 -14.41 10.17 4.28
N THR A 163 -15.00 9.03 4.65
CA THR A 163 -16.15 8.45 3.95
C THR A 163 -17.18 7.95 4.97
N ASP A 164 -18.42 7.78 4.53
CA ASP A 164 -19.56 7.41 5.39
C ASP A 164 -20.27 6.11 4.97
N ARG A 165 -19.70 5.41 3.99
CA ARG A 165 -20.22 4.15 3.42
C ARG A 165 -19.15 3.09 3.46
N TRP A 166 -19.56 1.83 3.53
CA TRP A 166 -18.69 0.69 3.25
C TRP A 166 -18.42 0.60 1.75
N ALA A 167 -17.27 0.04 1.39
CA ALA A 167 -16.88 -0.18 0.00
C ALA A 167 -16.40 -1.63 -0.20
N ALA A 168 -16.86 -2.29 -1.25
CA ALA A 168 -16.38 -3.59 -1.68
C ALA A 168 -15.89 -3.55 -3.13
N TYR A 169 -14.77 -4.21 -3.40
CA TYR A 169 -14.13 -4.24 -4.72
C TYR A 169 -13.21 -5.46 -4.82
N THR A 170 -12.77 -5.81 -6.03
CA THR A 170 -11.78 -6.87 -6.26
C THR A 170 -10.47 -6.28 -6.74
N ILE A 171 -9.37 -6.94 -6.40
CA ILE A 171 -8.05 -6.66 -6.96
C ILE A 171 -7.60 -7.92 -7.71
N ASP A 172 -7.50 -7.82 -9.02
CA ASP A 172 -7.00 -8.88 -9.87
C ASP A 172 -5.60 -8.54 -10.38
N ALA A 173 -4.68 -9.49 -10.26
CA ALA A 173 -3.30 -9.35 -10.73
C ALA A 173 -3.06 -10.26 -11.94
N LYS A 174 -2.56 -9.68 -13.02
CA LYS A 174 -1.94 -10.40 -14.13
C LYS A 174 -0.44 -10.09 -14.12
N VAL A 175 0.35 -11.11 -13.83
CA VAL A 175 1.80 -11.01 -13.72
C VAL A 175 2.43 -11.91 -14.77
N PRO A 176 3.03 -11.38 -15.85
CA PRO A 176 3.65 -12.21 -16.87
C PRO A 176 4.89 -12.95 -16.34
N ARG A 177 5.58 -12.37 -15.35
CA ARG A 177 6.81 -12.91 -14.77
C ARG A 177 6.78 -12.76 -13.25
N ALA A 178 6.34 -13.81 -12.55
CA ALA A 178 6.49 -13.92 -11.11
C ALA A 178 7.61 -14.92 -10.77
N ARG A 179 8.53 -14.53 -9.88
CA ARG A 179 9.59 -15.40 -9.34
C ARG A 179 9.43 -15.46 -7.83
N GLY A 180 9.80 -16.56 -7.20
CA GLY A 180 9.97 -16.52 -5.75
C GLY A 180 11.20 -15.68 -5.37
N CYS A 181 11.19 -15.12 -4.17
CA CYS A 181 12.34 -14.42 -3.61
C CYS A 181 12.47 -14.74 -2.12
N TRP A 182 13.70 -14.70 -1.62
CA TRP A 182 13.97 -14.63 -0.20
C TRP A 182 13.73 -13.21 0.29
N VAL A 183 13.15 -13.11 1.49
CA VAL A 183 12.90 -11.85 2.19
C VAL A 183 13.72 -11.86 3.47
N SER A 184 14.46 -10.79 3.71
CA SER A 184 15.14 -10.56 4.99
C SER A 184 14.68 -9.22 5.55
N MET A 185 13.93 -9.25 6.65
CA MET A 185 13.41 -8.05 7.28
C MET A 185 14.50 -7.30 8.05
N GLY A 186 14.50 -5.97 7.97
CA GLY A 186 15.39 -5.11 8.75
C GLY A 186 14.91 -4.96 10.20
N THR A 187 15.87 -4.87 11.12
CA THR A 187 15.66 -4.54 12.54
C THR A 187 15.69 -3.03 12.74
N ALA A 188 14.87 -2.50 13.66
CA ALA A 188 15.05 -1.12 14.11
C ALA A 188 16.24 -1.08 15.07
N GLU A 189 17.11 -0.08 14.94
CA GLU A 189 18.28 0.09 15.82
C GLU A 189 18.00 1.23 16.81
N GLY A 190 17.59 0.88 18.04
CA GLY A 190 17.41 1.85 19.14
C GLY A 190 15.94 2.19 19.47
N ASP A 191 15.76 2.77 20.67
CA ASP A 191 14.43 2.97 21.29
C ASP A 191 13.57 4.04 20.58
N GLU A 192 14.19 5.13 20.10
CA GLU A 192 13.49 6.20 19.38
C GLU A 192 12.95 5.70 18.04
N ASP A 193 13.78 4.95 17.30
CA ASP A 193 13.41 4.29 16.05
C ASP A 193 12.32 3.24 16.26
N GLU A 194 12.34 2.54 17.40
CA GLU A 194 11.28 1.61 17.76
C GLU A 194 9.94 2.32 17.98
N SER A 195 9.94 3.46 18.68
CA SER A 195 8.72 4.24 18.93
C SER A 195 8.12 4.81 17.64
N ALA A 196 8.95 5.34 16.73
CA ALA A 196 8.53 5.81 15.42
C ALA A 196 8.03 4.64 14.56
N ARG A 197 8.74 3.51 14.57
CA ARG A 197 8.32 2.28 13.90
C ARG A 197 6.98 1.78 14.41
N GLN A 198 6.71 1.84 15.71
CA GLN A 198 5.42 1.41 16.27
C GLN A 198 4.23 2.29 15.84
N ARG A 199 4.48 3.54 15.42
CA ARG A 199 3.45 4.42 14.85
C ARG A 199 3.06 4.02 13.43
N TYR A 200 4.06 3.68 12.61
CA TYR A 200 3.89 3.42 11.18
C TYR A 200 3.83 1.93 10.81
N TRP A 201 4.32 1.03 11.65
CA TRP A 201 4.35 -0.40 11.38
C TRP A 201 3.50 -1.19 12.39
N PRO A 202 2.74 -2.22 11.96
CA PRO A 202 1.98 -3.05 12.88
C PRO A 202 2.87 -3.70 13.94
N ARG A 203 2.39 -3.71 15.19
CA ARG A 203 3.05 -4.39 16.30
C ARG A 203 2.87 -5.90 16.21
N GLY A 204 3.90 -6.65 16.59
CA GLY A 204 3.83 -8.12 16.69
C GLY A 204 3.82 -8.87 15.36
N LEU A 205 4.02 -8.17 14.23
CA LEU A 205 4.12 -8.82 12.93
C LEU A 205 5.41 -9.63 12.85
N GLN A 206 5.28 -10.95 12.75
CA GLN A 206 6.43 -11.83 12.63
C GLN A 206 7.09 -11.65 11.26
N PRO A 207 8.43 -11.56 11.19
CA PRO A 207 9.14 -11.59 9.93
C PRO A 207 8.80 -12.85 9.13
N TRP A 208 8.59 -12.69 7.83
CA TRP A 208 8.54 -13.79 6.88
C TRP A 208 9.81 -13.79 6.03
N SER A 209 10.16 -14.96 5.49
CA SER A 209 11.43 -15.15 4.80
C SER A 209 11.32 -15.43 3.30
N PHE A 210 10.11 -15.49 2.75
CA PHE A 210 9.89 -15.74 1.33
C PHE A 210 8.77 -14.86 0.78
N GLY A 211 8.81 -14.57 -0.51
CA GLY A 211 7.82 -13.76 -1.20
C GLY A 211 7.83 -13.99 -2.70
N ALA A 212 7.10 -13.15 -3.42
CA ALA A 212 7.09 -13.12 -4.87
C ALA A 212 7.72 -11.82 -5.37
N TRP A 213 8.59 -11.94 -6.37
CA TRP A 213 9.09 -10.86 -7.20
C TRP A 213 8.28 -10.84 -8.48
N CYS A 214 7.42 -9.82 -8.63
CA CYS A 214 6.52 -9.68 -9.76
C CYS A 214 7.03 -8.58 -10.70
N GLU A 215 7.27 -8.92 -11.96
CA GLU A 215 7.70 -7.99 -13.00
C GLU A 215 6.52 -7.71 -13.94
N GLU A 216 6.34 -6.43 -14.31
CA GLU A 216 5.29 -5.99 -15.24
C GLU A 216 3.88 -6.42 -14.80
N ALA A 217 3.63 -6.44 -13.49
CA ALA A 217 2.35 -6.76 -12.92
C ALA A 217 1.31 -5.71 -13.29
N VAL A 218 0.16 -6.15 -13.80
CA VAL A 218 -1.03 -5.32 -13.99
C VAL A 218 -2.00 -5.64 -12.88
N LEU A 219 -2.29 -4.65 -12.03
CA LEU A 219 -3.32 -4.72 -10.99
C LEU A 219 -4.57 -4.03 -11.51
N ASP A 220 -5.66 -4.79 -11.66
CA ASP A 220 -6.98 -4.35 -12.08
C ASP A 220 -7.87 -4.24 -10.84
N ILE A 221 -8.30 -3.02 -10.51
CA ILE A 221 -9.16 -2.75 -9.35
C ILE A 221 -10.55 -2.42 -9.87
N SER A 222 -11.55 -3.18 -9.44
CA SER A 222 -12.93 -2.93 -9.87
C SER A 222 -13.45 -1.60 -9.32
N GLU A 223 -14.51 -1.09 -9.96
CA GLU A 223 -15.36 -0.09 -9.31
C GLU A 223 -15.88 -0.61 -7.97
N SER A 224 -16.09 0.31 -7.03
CA SER A 224 -16.55 -0.02 -5.69
C SER A 224 -18.08 -0.17 -5.65
N ILE A 225 -18.53 -1.19 -4.94
CA ILE A 225 -19.92 -1.34 -4.51
C ILE A 225 -20.03 -0.73 -3.12
N GLU A 226 -20.85 0.32 -2.99
CA GLU A 226 -20.99 1.05 -1.73
C GLU A 226 -22.33 0.80 -1.03
N TRP A 227 -22.33 0.78 0.30
CA TRP A 227 -23.55 0.71 1.10
C TRP A 227 -23.39 1.34 2.49
N LYS A 228 -24.52 1.71 3.12
CA LYS A 228 -24.57 2.07 4.54
C LYS A 228 -25.06 0.88 5.34
N LEU A 229 -24.59 0.73 6.58
CA LEU A 229 -25.16 -0.23 7.54
C LEU A 229 -26.34 0.37 8.29
#